data_AF-A0A8J5XAU4-F1
#
_entry.id   AF-A0A8J5XAU4-F1
#
_cell.length_a   1.000
_cell.length_b   1.000
_cell.length_c   1.000
_cell.angle_alpha   90.00
_cell.angle_beta   90.00
_cell.angle_gamma   90.00
#
_symmetry.space_group_name_H-M   'P 1'
#
loop_
_entity.id
_entity.type
_entity.pdbx_description
1 polymer ?
#
loop_
_entity_poly.entity_id
_entity_poly.type
_entity_poly.pdbx_seq_one_letter_code
_entity_poly.pdbx_strand_id
1 'polypeptide(L)'
;MASAKFAWNEAPPPSVDQLAAQYDSKMGAAFEMFDSSRFVEAALLFEGAADVCALVSKGDAQTTAWVSRKVKALNNSAACNDKLGRLEAAARGYAAARAHLTSAWSDYMFPSLWDSSYASMLAHVDKKLGMMPRDTRGAHVGLGVDVASVLDVGKQMVLEAVELYKAAEFARALPLLEQALAIHEKHAPTDGITLATIANNLASTHAEMGHEAEARALYLRALQIGGATDEQRAHVKKKLALLGKRAGTPQAAGAAQDASSRGNAAGDIEVDGPSAAQPPATAEPS
;
A
#
# COMPACT_ATOMS: atom_id res chain seq x y z
N MET A 1 -0.33 -60.13 23.10
CA MET A 1 -0.89 -58.76 22.96
C MET A 1 -0.45 -58.21 21.62
N ALA A 2 -1.36 -58.14 20.66
CA ALA A 2 -1.10 -57.58 19.33
C ALA A 2 -1.24 -56.06 19.41
N SER A 3 -0.16 -55.34 19.10
CA SER A 3 -0.15 -53.87 19.08
C SER A 3 -0.76 -53.39 17.76
N ALA A 4 -1.98 -52.86 17.82
CA ALA A 4 -2.67 -52.26 16.68
C ALA A 4 -1.99 -50.92 16.33
N LYS A 5 -1.33 -50.86 15.18
CA LYS A 5 -0.85 -49.60 14.59
C LYS A 5 -2.06 -48.83 14.07
N PHE A 6 -2.39 -47.71 14.71
CA PHE A 6 -3.29 -46.70 14.18
C PHE A 6 -2.65 -46.08 12.92
N ALA A 7 -3.09 -46.51 11.73
CA ALA A 7 -2.77 -45.83 10.48
C ALA A 7 -3.82 -44.72 10.28
N TRP A 8 -3.38 -43.46 10.27
CA TRP A 8 -4.19 -42.35 9.80
C TRP A 8 -4.46 -42.57 8.31
N ASN A 9 -5.69 -42.95 7.95
CA ASN A 9 -6.17 -42.97 6.57
C ASN A 9 -6.42 -41.52 6.11
N GLU A 10 -5.37 -40.77 5.83
CA GLU A 10 -5.52 -39.59 4.98
C GLU A 10 -5.78 -40.07 3.56
N ALA A 11 -6.86 -39.56 2.95
CA ALA A 11 -7.19 -39.88 1.56
C ALA A 11 -6.00 -39.51 0.66
N PRO A 12 -5.70 -40.31 -0.38
CA PRO A 12 -4.63 -39.98 -1.30
C PRO A 12 -4.88 -38.60 -1.92
N PRO A 13 -3.82 -37.82 -2.18
CA PRO A 13 -3.97 -36.50 -2.79
C PRO A 13 -4.71 -36.61 -4.14
N PRO A 14 -5.52 -35.61 -4.50
CA PRO A 14 -6.32 -35.66 -5.72
C PRO A 14 -5.43 -35.78 -6.96
N SER A 15 -5.87 -36.58 -7.93
CA SER A 15 -5.20 -36.70 -9.22
C SER A 15 -5.30 -35.41 -10.04
N VAL A 16 -4.45 -35.26 -11.07
CA VAL A 16 -4.50 -34.10 -11.98
C VAL A 16 -5.87 -33.97 -12.66
N ASP A 17 -6.50 -35.09 -13.02
CA ASP A 17 -7.85 -35.10 -13.62
C ASP A 17 -8.93 -34.69 -12.62
N GLN A 18 -8.80 -35.13 -11.36
CA GLN A 18 -9.71 -34.70 -10.28
C GLN A 18 -9.57 -33.19 -10.01
N LEU A 19 -8.34 -32.67 -10.02
CA LEU A 19 -8.09 -31.23 -9.90
C LEU A 19 -8.64 -30.47 -11.12
N ALA A 20 -8.49 -30.99 -12.33
CA ALA A 20 -9.03 -30.37 -13.53
C ALA A 20 -10.57 -30.28 -13.48
N ALA A 21 -11.24 -31.36 -13.09
CA ALA A 21 -12.69 -31.39 -12.92
C ALA A 21 -13.16 -30.42 -11.81
N GLN A 22 -12.43 -30.32 -10.70
CA GLN A 22 -12.71 -29.35 -9.65
C GLN A 22 -12.56 -27.90 -10.14
N TYR A 23 -11.51 -27.62 -10.92
CA TYR A 23 -11.32 -26.31 -11.54
C TYR A 23 -12.48 -25.96 -12.47
N ASP A 24 -12.84 -26.84 -13.39
CA ASP A 24 -13.88 -26.60 -14.39
C ASP A 24 -15.25 -26.38 -13.72
N SER A 25 -15.57 -27.17 -12.70
CA SER A 25 -16.79 -27.02 -11.90
C SER A 25 -16.87 -25.64 -11.21
N LYS A 26 -15.79 -25.22 -10.54
CA LYS A 26 -15.72 -23.90 -9.89
C LYS A 26 -15.82 -22.76 -10.89
N MET A 27 -15.12 -22.85 -12.03
CA MET A 27 -15.17 -21.83 -13.08
C MET A 27 -16.58 -21.71 -13.68
N GLY A 28 -17.27 -22.82 -13.95
CA GLY A 28 -18.64 -22.83 -14.45
C GLY A 28 -19.59 -22.12 -13.50
N ALA A 29 -19.59 -22.54 -12.22
CA ALA A 29 -20.41 -21.91 -11.19
C ALA A 29 -20.07 -20.42 -11.02
N ALA A 30 -18.77 -20.05 -11.06
CA ALA A 30 -18.35 -18.67 -10.95
C ALA A 30 -18.91 -17.78 -12.08
N PHE A 31 -18.93 -18.28 -13.32
CA PHE A 31 -19.51 -17.55 -14.45
C PHE A 31 -21.03 -17.38 -14.33
N GLU A 32 -21.77 -18.42 -13.89
CA GLU A 32 -23.20 -18.29 -13.63
C GLU A 32 -23.50 -17.22 -12.57
N MET A 33 -22.70 -17.18 -11.50
CA MET A 33 -22.81 -16.14 -10.47
C MET A 33 -22.46 -14.77 -11.04
N PHE A 34 -21.42 -14.68 -11.88
CA PHE A 34 -21.00 -13.43 -12.51
C PHE A 34 -22.08 -12.85 -13.41
N ASP A 35 -22.67 -13.67 -14.29
CA ASP A 35 -23.75 -13.26 -15.21
C ASP A 35 -25.01 -12.86 -14.44
N SER A 36 -25.24 -13.49 -13.30
CA SER A 36 -26.32 -13.12 -12.35
C SER A 36 -25.97 -11.91 -11.46
N SER A 37 -24.87 -11.21 -11.72
CA SER A 37 -24.37 -10.07 -10.92
C SER A 37 -24.09 -10.37 -9.44
N ARG A 38 -23.94 -11.64 -9.07
CA ARG A 38 -23.56 -12.11 -7.72
C ARG A 38 -22.04 -12.07 -7.57
N PHE A 39 -21.46 -10.88 -7.70
CA PHE A 39 -20.01 -10.69 -7.85
C PHE A 39 -19.20 -11.15 -6.63
N VAL A 40 -19.76 -11.10 -5.41
CA VAL A 40 -19.07 -11.58 -4.20
C VAL A 40 -18.86 -13.09 -4.27
N GLU A 41 -19.89 -13.83 -4.65
CA GLU A 41 -19.87 -15.29 -4.73
C GLU A 41 -19.05 -15.76 -5.93
N ALA A 42 -19.16 -15.05 -7.06
CA ALA A 42 -18.32 -15.27 -8.23
C ALA A 42 -16.83 -15.12 -7.88
N ALA A 43 -16.44 -14.05 -7.18
CA ALA A 43 -15.06 -13.81 -6.77
C ALA A 43 -14.48 -14.95 -5.93
N LEU A 44 -15.24 -15.43 -4.94
CA LEU A 44 -14.83 -16.54 -4.07
C LEU A 44 -14.64 -17.85 -4.85
N LEU A 45 -15.52 -18.13 -5.82
CA LEU A 45 -15.41 -19.31 -6.67
C LEU A 45 -14.21 -19.22 -7.63
N PHE A 46 -13.94 -18.04 -8.20
CA PHE A 46 -12.75 -17.80 -9.02
C PHE A 46 -11.46 -17.93 -8.18
N GLU A 47 -11.41 -17.39 -6.96
CA GLU A 47 -10.28 -17.57 -6.04
C GLU A 47 -10.07 -19.05 -5.71
N GLY A 48 -11.14 -19.76 -5.36
CA GLY A 48 -11.07 -21.20 -5.12
C GLY A 48 -10.63 -22.00 -6.34
N ALA A 49 -10.90 -21.54 -7.57
CA ALA A 49 -10.39 -22.17 -8.80
C ALA A 49 -8.88 -21.90 -8.96
N ALA A 50 -8.39 -20.72 -8.62
CA ALA A 50 -6.96 -20.41 -8.61
C ALA A 50 -6.20 -21.24 -7.56
N ASP A 51 -6.82 -21.50 -6.40
CA ASP A 51 -6.26 -22.36 -5.34
C ASP A 51 -6.12 -23.81 -5.80
N VAL A 52 -7.12 -24.34 -6.55
CA VAL A 52 -7.03 -25.67 -7.16
C VAL A 52 -5.81 -25.78 -8.08
N CYS A 53 -5.51 -24.73 -8.87
CA CYS A 53 -4.30 -24.70 -9.69
C CYS A 53 -3.01 -24.65 -8.86
N ALA A 54 -3.03 -24.13 -7.63
CA ALA A 54 -1.85 -24.09 -6.76
C ALA A 54 -1.53 -25.45 -6.12
N LEU A 55 -2.50 -26.38 -6.08
CA LEU A 55 -2.32 -27.75 -5.59
C LEU A 55 -1.53 -28.64 -6.54
N VAL A 56 -1.35 -28.22 -7.80
CA VAL A 56 -0.48 -28.89 -8.77
C VAL A 56 0.97 -28.52 -8.41
N SER A 57 1.57 -29.26 -7.48
CA SER A 57 2.88 -28.97 -6.87
C SER A 57 4.06 -29.14 -7.84
N LYS A 58 5.07 -28.27 -7.63
CA LYS A 58 6.32 -28.06 -8.38
C LYS A 58 6.92 -29.35 -8.98
N GLY A 59 6.86 -29.48 -10.31
CA GLY A 59 7.42 -30.57 -11.12
C GLY A 59 6.87 -30.54 -12.55
N ASP A 60 7.07 -31.60 -13.35
CA ASP A 60 6.63 -31.74 -14.77
C ASP A 60 5.11 -31.54 -15.01
N ALA A 61 4.31 -31.46 -13.94
CA ALA A 61 2.86 -31.19 -14.02
C ALA A 61 2.50 -29.69 -14.12
N GLN A 62 3.45 -28.77 -13.87
CA GLN A 62 3.24 -27.33 -14.06
C GLN A 62 3.29 -26.98 -15.55
N THR A 63 2.25 -27.40 -16.26
CA THR A 63 2.13 -27.12 -17.68
C THR A 63 1.68 -25.68 -17.91
N THR A 64 2.04 -25.18 -19.07
CA THR A 64 1.50 -23.98 -19.71
C THR A 64 -0.01 -23.83 -19.53
N ALA A 65 -0.76 -24.94 -19.63
CA ALA A 65 -2.22 -24.95 -19.45
C ALA A 65 -2.66 -24.62 -18.01
N TRP A 66 -1.98 -25.15 -16.99
CA TRP A 66 -2.30 -24.85 -15.59
C TRP A 66 -1.98 -23.41 -15.20
N VAL A 67 -0.89 -22.86 -15.75
CA VAL A 67 -0.59 -21.43 -15.60
C VAL A 67 -1.71 -20.58 -16.23
N SER A 68 -2.12 -20.87 -17.46
CA SER A 68 -3.22 -20.13 -18.12
C SER A 68 -4.53 -20.21 -17.32
N ARG A 69 -4.85 -21.39 -16.77
CA ARG A 69 -6.03 -21.59 -15.91
C ARG A 69 -5.98 -20.73 -14.65
N LYS A 70 -4.84 -20.69 -13.97
CA LYS A 70 -4.63 -19.87 -12.77
C LYS A 70 -4.75 -18.38 -13.08
N VAL A 71 -4.07 -17.91 -14.14
CA VAL A 71 -4.12 -16.51 -14.59
C VAL A 71 -5.56 -16.10 -14.92
N LYS A 72 -6.32 -16.95 -15.63
CA LYS A 72 -7.73 -16.69 -15.94
C LYS A 72 -8.60 -16.56 -14.70
N ALA A 73 -8.42 -17.45 -13.73
CA ALA A 73 -9.17 -17.43 -12.47
C ALA A 73 -8.87 -16.16 -11.66
N LEU A 74 -7.59 -15.81 -11.49
CA LEU A 74 -7.17 -14.58 -10.80
C LEU A 74 -7.70 -13.30 -11.49
N ASN A 75 -7.63 -13.26 -12.83
CA ASN A 75 -8.14 -12.13 -13.62
C ASN A 75 -9.65 -11.93 -13.42
N ASN A 76 -10.41 -13.02 -13.41
CA ASN A 76 -11.85 -12.97 -13.24
C ASN A 76 -12.25 -12.58 -11.81
N SER A 77 -11.54 -13.06 -10.79
CA SER A 77 -11.75 -12.58 -9.41
C SER A 77 -11.44 -11.08 -9.29
N ALA A 78 -10.34 -10.62 -9.91
CA ALA A 78 -9.99 -9.20 -9.92
C ALA A 78 -11.09 -8.34 -10.57
N ALA A 79 -11.66 -8.79 -11.69
CA ALA A 79 -12.77 -8.10 -12.35
C ALA A 79 -14.05 -8.05 -11.49
N CYS A 80 -14.36 -9.10 -10.73
CA CYS A 80 -15.46 -9.08 -9.77
C CYS A 80 -15.21 -8.03 -8.67
N ASN A 81 -13.99 -7.99 -8.14
CA ASN A 81 -13.59 -7.03 -7.12
C ASN A 81 -13.64 -5.57 -7.64
N ASP A 82 -13.25 -5.31 -8.89
CA ASP A 82 -13.38 -3.98 -9.50
C ASP A 82 -14.85 -3.55 -9.61
N LYS A 83 -15.75 -4.47 -10.02
CA LYS A 83 -17.20 -4.20 -10.08
C LYS A 83 -17.82 -3.94 -8.71
N LEU A 84 -17.28 -4.55 -7.66
CA LEU A 84 -17.71 -4.35 -6.27
C LEU A 84 -17.11 -3.09 -5.62
N GLY A 85 -16.21 -2.37 -6.30
CA GLY A 85 -15.46 -1.25 -5.70
C GLY A 85 -14.41 -1.70 -4.69
N ARG A 86 -14.08 -2.99 -4.63
CA ARG A 86 -12.98 -3.54 -3.80
C ARG A 86 -11.65 -3.38 -4.54
N LEU A 87 -11.30 -2.13 -4.79
CA LEU A 87 -10.27 -1.76 -5.76
C LEU A 87 -8.87 -2.28 -5.39
N GLU A 88 -8.51 -2.32 -4.10
CA GLU A 88 -7.21 -2.91 -3.69
C GLU A 88 -7.14 -4.42 -3.94
N ALA A 89 -8.24 -5.14 -3.71
CA ALA A 89 -8.32 -6.57 -4.02
C ALA A 89 -8.24 -6.82 -5.53
N ALA A 90 -8.89 -5.96 -6.33
CA ALA A 90 -8.77 -5.99 -7.78
C ALA A 90 -7.32 -5.75 -8.25
N ALA A 91 -6.65 -4.73 -7.70
CA ALA A 91 -5.26 -4.43 -8.03
C ALA A 91 -4.33 -5.61 -7.70
N ARG A 92 -4.46 -6.21 -6.52
CA ARG A 92 -3.69 -7.42 -6.13
C ARG A 92 -3.95 -8.58 -7.07
N GLY A 93 -5.21 -8.84 -7.44
CA GLY A 93 -5.57 -9.90 -8.36
C GLY A 93 -4.98 -9.72 -9.77
N TYR A 94 -5.05 -8.51 -10.33
CA TYR A 94 -4.43 -8.18 -11.62
C TYR A 94 -2.90 -8.28 -11.57
N ALA A 95 -2.26 -7.82 -10.49
CA ALA A 95 -0.82 -7.93 -10.30
C ALA A 95 -0.37 -9.39 -10.19
N ALA A 96 -1.08 -10.21 -9.42
CA ALA A 96 -0.79 -11.65 -9.28
C ALA A 96 -0.95 -12.40 -10.61
N ALA A 97 -2.02 -12.13 -11.36
CA ALA A 97 -2.25 -12.70 -12.68
C ALA A 97 -1.10 -12.35 -13.65
N ARG A 98 -0.69 -11.07 -13.66
CA ARG A 98 0.44 -10.57 -14.45
C ARG A 98 1.76 -11.25 -14.06
N ALA A 99 2.07 -11.35 -12.77
CA ALA A 99 3.30 -11.96 -12.28
C ALA A 99 3.40 -13.44 -12.69
N HIS A 100 2.29 -14.19 -12.59
CA HIS A 100 2.24 -15.58 -13.04
C HIS A 100 2.47 -15.74 -14.54
N LEU A 101 1.92 -14.83 -15.35
CA LEU A 101 2.11 -14.84 -16.80
C LEU A 101 3.57 -14.53 -17.17
N THR A 102 4.17 -13.51 -16.53
CA THR A 102 5.59 -13.17 -16.71
C THR A 102 6.50 -14.33 -16.31
N SER A 103 6.28 -14.95 -15.16
CA SER A 103 7.13 -16.03 -14.66
C SER A 103 7.07 -17.31 -15.50
N ALA A 104 5.96 -17.57 -16.19
CA ALA A 104 5.75 -18.83 -16.91
C ALA A 104 6.02 -18.73 -18.42
N TRP A 105 6.03 -17.52 -18.98
CA TRP A 105 6.08 -17.31 -20.43
C TRP A 105 7.17 -16.34 -20.87
N SER A 106 8.02 -15.84 -19.96
CA SER A 106 9.15 -14.96 -20.30
C SER A 106 10.03 -15.50 -21.42
N ASP A 107 10.14 -16.83 -21.51
CA ASP A 107 11.05 -17.51 -22.41
C ASP A 107 10.40 -17.89 -23.75
N TYR A 108 9.06 -17.86 -23.83
CA TYR A 108 8.28 -18.41 -24.94
C TYR A 108 7.47 -17.36 -25.73
N MET A 109 7.11 -16.24 -25.11
CA MET A 109 6.40 -15.16 -25.78
C MET A 109 6.94 -13.80 -25.36
N PHE A 110 6.86 -12.81 -26.26
CA PHE A 110 7.25 -11.43 -25.96
C PHE A 110 6.37 -10.86 -24.83
N PRO A 111 6.95 -10.48 -23.68
CA PRO A 111 6.20 -9.98 -22.53
C PRO A 111 5.25 -8.82 -22.86
N SER A 112 5.61 -8.00 -23.87
CA SER A 112 4.84 -6.84 -24.33
C SER A 112 3.39 -7.13 -24.75
N LEU A 113 3.06 -8.36 -25.14
CA LEU A 113 1.71 -8.71 -25.63
C LEU A 113 0.64 -8.67 -24.54
N TRP A 114 0.95 -9.15 -23.34
CA TRP A 114 0.00 -9.13 -22.22
C TRP A 114 0.26 -8.00 -21.23
N ASP A 115 1.51 -7.53 -21.15
CA ASP A 115 1.91 -6.51 -20.20
C ASP A 115 1.15 -5.20 -20.43
N SER A 116 0.87 -4.85 -21.69
CA SER A 116 0.02 -3.70 -22.06
C SER A 116 -1.43 -3.80 -21.56
N SER A 117 -2.01 -4.99 -21.58
CA SER A 117 -3.39 -5.24 -21.13
C SER A 117 -3.50 -5.16 -19.60
N TYR A 118 -2.56 -5.81 -18.88
CA TYR A 118 -2.54 -5.75 -17.42
C TYR A 118 -2.11 -4.38 -16.89
N ALA A 119 -1.18 -3.70 -17.56
CA ALA A 119 -0.84 -2.31 -17.24
C ALA A 119 -2.06 -1.39 -17.38
N SER A 120 -2.88 -1.57 -18.42
CA SER A 120 -4.10 -0.79 -18.63
C SER A 120 -5.16 -1.07 -17.54
N MET A 121 -5.38 -2.34 -17.18
CA MET A 121 -6.32 -2.70 -16.11
C MET A 121 -5.86 -2.18 -14.74
N LEU A 122 -4.58 -2.31 -14.42
CA LEU A 122 -4.00 -1.76 -13.19
C LEU A 122 -4.11 -0.24 -13.16
N ALA A 123 -3.74 0.45 -14.25
CA ALA A 123 -3.87 1.91 -14.34
C ALA A 123 -5.32 2.40 -14.17
N HIS A 124 -6.31 1.64 -14.66
CA HIS A 124 -7.73 1.93 -14.44
C HIS A 124 -8.13 1.81 -12.97
N VAL A 125 -7.72 0.73 -12.30
CA VAL A 125 -7.98 0.54 -10.86
C VAL A 125 -7.26 1.57 -10.01
N ASP A 126 -6.00 1.87 -10.34
CA ASP A 126 -5.19 2.90 -9.69
C ASP A 126 -5.83 4.28 -9.81
N LYS A 127 -6.33 4.64 -11.00
CA LYS A 127 -7.07 5.88 -11.20
C LYS A 127 -8.31 5.97 -10.31
N LYS A 128 -9.06 4.87 -10.13
CA LYS A 128 -10.21 4.84 -9.23
C LYS A 128 -9.81 4.95 -7.76
N LEU A 129 -8.67 4.37 -7.38
CA LEU A 129 -8.08 4.51 -6.05
C LEU A 129 -7.54 5.92 -5.79
N GLY A 130 -7.15 6.65 -6.84
CA GLY A 130 -6.43 7.92 -6.74
C GLY A 130 -4.92 7.72 -6.56
N MET A 131 -4.39 6.57 -6.99
CA MET A 131 -2.96 6.27 -6.97
C MET A 131 -2.23 6.92 -8.15
N MET A 132 -0.93 7.17 -7.96
CA MET A 132 -0.02 7.56 -9.04
C MET A 132 0.01 6.50 -10.17
N PRO A 133 0.28 6.87 -11.43
CA PRO A 133 0.46 5.90 -12.51
C PRO A 133 1.56 4.88 -12.18
N ARG A 134 1.39 3.62 -12.61
CA ARG A 134 2.45 2.59 -12.54
C ARG A 134 3.37 2.63 -13.75
N ASP A 135 4.64 2.33 -13.54
CA ASP A 135 5.61 2.07 -14.59
C ASP A 135 5.27 0.75 -15.30
N THR A 136 5.96 0.47 -16.39
CA THR A 136 5.70 -0.75 -17.17
C THR A 136 5.89 -2.02 -16.34
N ARG A 137 6.63 -2.00 -15.22
CA ARG A 137 6.81 -3.14 -14.29
C ARG A 137 5.71 -3.25 -13.23
N GLY A 138 4.76 -2.32 -13.20
CA GLY A 138 3.67 -2.30 -12.22
C GLY A 138 4.03 -1.61 -10.90
N ALA A 139 5.20 -0.98 -10.80
CA ALA A 139 5.60 -0.16 -9.66
C ALA A 139 5.11 1.28 -9.86
N HIS A 140 4.64 1.98 -8.83
CA HIS A 140 4.23 3.39 -9.02
C HIS A 140 5.41 4.23 -9.53
N VAL A 141 5.22 4.93 -10.65
CA VAL A 141 6.22 5.78 -11.28
C VAL A 141 6.64 6.83 -10.25
N GLY A 142 7.87 6.73 -9.75
CA GLY A 142 8.44 7.65 -8.76
C GLY A 142 8.97 6.99 -7.48
N LEU A 143 8.45 5.82 -7.06
CA LEU A 143 8.77 5.27 -5.72
C LEU A 143 9.48 3.91 -5.71
N GLY A 144 9.56 3.19 -6.83
CA GLY A 144 10.48 2.05 -6.99
C GLY A 144 10.27 0.81 -6.10
N VAL A 145 9.16 0.70 -5.34
CA VAL A 145 8.87 -0.47 -4.47
C VAL A 145 7.46 -1.01 -4.70
N ASP A 146 7.30 -2.33 -4.54
CA ASP A 146 6.02 -3.04 -4.56
C ASP A 146 5.18 -2.63 -3.33
N VAL A 147 4.06 -1.93 -3.55
CA VAL A 147 3.19 -1.40 -2.49
C VAL A 147 1.93 -2.25 -2.36
N ALA A 148 1.66 -2.75 -1.16
CA ALA A 148 0.56 -3.68 -0.90
C ALA A 148 -0.83 -3.01 -0.77
N SER A 149 -0.86 -1.70 -0.47
CA SER A 149 -2.06 -0.88 -0.31
C SER A 149 -1.84 0.59 -0.70
N VAL A 150 -2.92 1.36 -0.87
CA VAL A 150 -2.83 2.81 -1.13
C VAL A 150 -2.22 3.56 0.05
N LEU A 151 -2.46 3.08 1.28
CA LEU A 151 -1.87 3.65 2.49
C LEU A 151 -0.36 3.43 2.53
N ASP A 152 0.16 2.34 1.97
CA ASP A 152 1.62 2.11 1.89
C ASP A 152 2.30 3.09 0.93
N VAL A 153 1.61 3.49 -0.15
CA VAL A 153 2.08 4.60 -1.00
C VAL A 153 2.15 5.89 -0.19
N GLY A 154 1.10 6.22 0.56
CA GLY A 154 1.08 7.40 1.43
C GLY A 154 2.25 7.40 2.43
N LYS A 155 2.49 6.28 3.11
CA LYS A 155 3.63 6.12 4.03
C LYS A 155 4.97 6.29 3.32
N GLN A 156 5.14 5.69 2.15
CA GLN A 156 6.40 5.81 1.41
C GLN A 156 6.67 7.25 0.95
N MET A 157 5.62 7.99 0.57
CA MET A 157 5.74 9.41 0.24
C MET A 157 6.19 10.24 1.44
N VAL A 158 5.70 9.91 2.65
CA VAL A 158 6.17 10.54 3.89
C VAL A 158 7.65 10.23 4.12
N LEU A 159 8.07 8.97 3.94
CA LEU A 159 9.47 8.56 4.09
C LEU A 159 10.40 9.30 3.12
N GLU A 160 10.03 9.37 1.85
CA GLU A 160 10.83 10.11 0.86
C GLU A 160 10.83 11.61 1.15
N ALA A 161 9.68 12.19 1.50
CA ALA A 161 9.62 13.61 1.88
C ALA A 161 10.50 13.93 3.09
N VAL A 162 10.62 13.01 4.05
CA VAL A 162 11.54 13.14 5.18
C VAL A 162 13.00 13.18 4.72
N GLU A 163 13.40 12.32 3.79
CA GLU A 163 14.76 12.33 3.26
C GLU A 163 15.04 13.61 2.45
N LEU A 164 14.09 14.05 1.63
CA LEU A 164 14.19 15.33 0.91
C LEU A 164 14.27 16.53 1.86
N TYR A 165 13.49 16.51 2.95
CA TYR A 165 13.55 17.54 3.98
C TYR A 165 14.91 17.57 4.67
N LYS A 166 15.48 16.41 5.02
CA LYS A 166 16.86 16.33 5.58
C LYS A 166 17.91 16.83 4.60
N ALA A 167 17.69 16.66 3.30
CA ALA A 167 18.53 17.20 2.23
C ALA A 167 18.27 18.70 1.93
N ALA A 168 17.41 19.37 2.70
CA ALA A 168 16.96 20.75 2.48
C ALA A 168 16.26 20.98 1.12
N GLU A 169 15.75 19.91 0.49
CA GLU A 169 14.98 19.96 -0.76
C GLU A 169 13.48 20.16 -0.48
N PHE A 170 13.14 21.18 0.32
CA PHE A 170 11.78 21.40 0.85
C PHE A 170 10.70 21.52 -0.23
N ALA A 171 11.03 22.17 -1.36
CA ALA A 171 10.12 22.33 -2.49
C ALA A 171 9.72 20.98 -3.14
N ARG A 172 10.58 19.95 -3.05
CA ARG A 172 10.27 18.60 -3.54
C ARG A 172 9.53 17.76 -2.48
N ALA A 173 9.74 18.04 -1.20
CA ALA A 173 9.05 17.35 -0.10
C ALA A 173 7.56 17.74 0.02
N LEU A 174 7.22 19.01 -0.22
CA LEU A 174 5.84 19.51 -0.12
C LEU A 174 4.80 18.70 -0.91
N PRO A 175 4.93 18.51 -2.24
CA PRO A 175 3.91 17.80 -3.01
C PRO A 175 3.73 16.34 -2.58
N LEU A 176 4.79 15.69 -2.08
CA LEU A 176 4.71 14.34 -1.55
C LEU A 176 3.89 14.28 -0.26
N LEU A 177 4.12 15.21 0.67
CA LEU A 177 3.38 15.28 1.92
C LEU A 177 1.90 15.69 1.71
N GLU A 178 1.61 16.58 0.76
CA GLU A 178 0.23 16.95 0.40
C GLU A 178 -0.54 15.75 -0.17
N GLN A 179 0.11 14.99 -1.06
CA GLN A 179 -0.47 13.79 -1.65
C GLN A 179 -0.65 12.68 -0.61
N ALA A 180 0.34 12.47 0.26
CA ALA A 180 0.23 11.54 1.38
C ALA A 180 -0.95 11.90 2.29
N LEU A 181 -1.11 13.18 2.63
CA LEU A 181 -2.22 13.64 3.46
C LEU A 181 -3.57 13.33 2.81
N ALA A 182 -3.74 13.65 1.52
CA ALA A 182 -4.97 13.38 0.78
C ALA A 182 -5.30 11.87 0.72
N ILE A 183 -4.27 11.02 0.56
CA ILE A 183 -4.42 9.56 0.60
C ILE A 183 -4.94 9.10 1.96
N HIS A 184 -4.30 9.52 3.05
CA HIS A 184 -4.65 9.10 4.40
C HIS A 184 -6.02 9.65 4.82
N GLU A 185 -6.37 10.88 4.47
CA GLU A 185 -7.69 11.45 4.76
C GLU A 185 -8.82 10.68 4.07
N LYS A 186 -8.58 10.23 2.83
CA LYS A 186 -9.59 9.52 2.05
C LYS A 186 -9.76 8.06 2.50
N HIS A 187 -8.66 7.38 2.82
CA HIS A 187 -8.68 5.91 3.02
C HIS A 187 -8.57 5.49 4.49
N ALA A 188 -8.07 6.37 5.37
CA ALA A 188 -7.95 6.12 6.81
C ALA A 188 -8.29 7.39 7.62
N PRO A 189 -9.49 7.98 7.47
CA PRO A 189 -9.85 9.26 8.11
C PRO A 189 -9.82 9.23 9.64
N THR A 190 -9.90 8.04 10.25
CA THR A 190 -9.86 7.85 11.71
C THR A 190 -8.44 7.62 12.24
N ASP A 191 -7.42 7.55 11.36
CA ASP A 191 -6.02 7.40 11.74
C ASP A 191 -5.43 8.77 12.13
N GLY A 192 -5.88 9.27 13.28
CA GLY A 192 -5.47 10.57 13.79
C GLY A 192 -3.97 10.69 14.07
N ILE A 193 -3.30 9.58 14.36
CA ILE A 193 -1.85 9.57 14.62
C ILE A 193 -1.11 9.90 13.34
N THR A 194 -1.36 9.17 12.25
CA THR A 194 -0.69 9.41 10.97
C THR A 194 -1.08 10.76 10.37
N LEU A 195 -2.36 11.14 10.42
CA LEU A 195 -2.82 12.44 9.93
C LEU A 195 -2.14 13.61 10.66
N ALA A 196 -1.96 13.52 11.98
CA ALA A 196 -1.27 14.55 12.77
C ALA A 196 0.22 14.65 12.41
N THR A 197 0.90 13.52 12.22
CA THR A 197 2.31 13.50 11.80
C THR A 197 2.49 14.11 10.40
N ILE A 198 1.65 13.76 9.42
CA ILE A 198 1.76 14.33 8.06
C ILE A 198 1.50 15.85 8.09
N ALA A 199 0.49 16.30 8.84
CA ALA A 199 0.20 17.73 8.99
C ALA A 199 1.34 18.50 9.68
N ASN A 200 1.97 17.90 10.71
CA ASN A 200 3.17 18.44 11.35
C ASN A 200 4.35 18.55 10.37
N ASN A 201 4.59 17.51 9.57
CA ASN A 201 5.68 17.49 8.60
C ASN A 201 5.49 18.54 7.49
N LEU A 202 4.25 18.73 7.02
CA LEU A 202 3.90 19.84 6.12
C LEU A 202 4.21 21.18 6.77
N ALA A 203 3.82 21.37 8.02
CA ALA A 203 4.07 22.61 8.76
C ALA A 203 5.57 22.91 8.90
N SER A 204 6.39 21.91 9.26
CA SER A 204 7.85 22.03 9.32
C SER A 204 8.44 22.42 7.97
N THR A 205 7.98 21.78 6.89
CA THR A 205 8.44 22.06 5.52
C THR A 205 8.11 23.49 5.08
N HIS A 206 6.88 23.96 5.33
CA HIS A 206 6.51 25.36 5.10
C HIS A 206 7.33 26.35 5.93
N ALA A 207 7.60 26.02 7.20
CA ALA A 207 8.38 26.88 8.09
C ALA A 207 9.82 27.07 7.57
N GLU A 208 10.45 26.00 7.08
CA GLU A 208 11.79 26.09 6.50
C GLU A 208 11.83 26.82 5.16
N MET A 209 10.73 26.82 4.41
CA MET A 209 10.57 27.68 3.22
C MET A 209 10.24 29.14 3.55
N GLY A 210 10.02 29.49 4.82
CA GLY A 210 9.64 30.84 5.26
C GLY A 210 8.14 31.15 5.11
N HIS A 211 7.33 30.15 4.77
CA HIS A 211 5.87 30.24 4.70
C HIS A 211 5.26 30.13 6.11
N GLU A 212 5.52 31.12 6.97
CA GLU A 212 5.16 31.05 8.39
C GLU A 212 3.65 30.99 8.65
N ALA A 213 2.83 31.64 7.83
CA ALA A 213 1.38 31.65 7.99
C ALA A 213 0.79 30.26 7.73
N GLU A 214 1.22 29.62 6.65
CA GLU A 214 0.86 28.26 6.26
C GLU A 214 1.33 27.24 7.29
N ALA A 215 2.58 27.36 7.74
CA ALA A 215 3.14 26.51 8.79
C ALA A 215 2.32 26.60 10.08
N ARG A 216 1.95 27.83 10.49
CA ARG A 216 1.13 28.04 11.69
C ARG A 216 -0.25 27.39 11.58
N ALA A 217 -0.91 27.54 10.44
CA ALA A 217 -2.22 26.94 10.20
C ALA A 217 -2.15 25.41 10.27
N LEU A 218 -1.11 24.81 9.67
CA LEU A 218 -0.90 23.37 9.66
C LEU A 218 -0.53 22.80 11.04
N TYR A 219 0.30 23.51 11.83
CA TYR A 219 0.55 23.11 13.22
C TYR A 219 -0.73 23.15 14.06
N LEU A 220 -1.57 24.18 13.89
CA LEU A 220 -2.86 24.24 14.59
C LEU A 220 -3.79 23.10 14.16
N ARG A 221 -3.80 22.76 12.87
CA ARG A 221 -4.54 21.61 12.35
C ARG A 221 -4.06 20.31 13.00
N ALA A 222 -2.74 20.08 13.08
CA ALA A 222 -2.17 18.90 13.71
C ALA A 222 -2.60 18.75 15.19
N LEU A 223 -2.74 19.86 15.92
CA LEU A 223 -3.25 19.84 17.31
C LEU A 223 -4.74 19.51 17.44
N GLN A 224 -5.53 19.77 16.40
CA GLN A 224 -6.98 19.55 16.40
C GLN A 224 -7.37 18.16 15.90
N ILE A 225 -6.45 17.41 15.29
CA ILE A 225 -6.71 16.05 14.82
C ILE A 225 -6.98 15.13 16.02
N GLY A 226 -8.20 14.58 16.06
CA GLY A 226 -8.60 13.60 17.07
C GLY A 226 -7.84 12.30 16.89
N GLY A 227 -7.27 11.76 17.97
CA GLY A 227 -6.45 10.54 17.94
C GLY A 227 -4.94 10.78 17.94
N ALA A 228 -4.48 12.03 17.81
CA ALA A 228 -3.06 12.36 18.04
C ALA A 228 -2.64 11.97 19.47
N THR A 229 -1.37 11.62 19.68
CA THR A 229 -0.83 11.33 21.01
C THR A 229 -0.50 12.61 21.77
N ASP A 230 -0.38 12.53 23.11
CA ASP A 230 0.06 13.67 23.92
C ASP A 230 1.47 14.13 23.57
N GLU A 231 2.32 13.19 23.18
CA GLU A 231 3.69 13.46 22.71
C GLU A 231 3.69 14.22 21.38
N GLN A 232 2.88 13.80 20.40
CA GLN A 232 2.71 14.54 19.13
C GLN A 232 2.21 15.95 19.40
N ARG A 233 1.20 16.10 20.27
CA ARG A 233 0.69 17.43 20.66
C ARG A 233 1.76 18.28 21.35
N ALA A 234 2.57 17.70 22.22
CA ALA A 234 3.65 18.41 22.90
C ALA A 234 4.73 18.85 21.91
N HIS A 235 5.10 17.97 20.97
CA HIS A 235 6.06 18.27 19.91
C HIS A 235 5.57 19.44 19.04
N VAL A 236 4.34 19.35 18.52
CA VAL A 236 3.72 20.40 17.69
C VAL A 236 3.62 21.73 18.45
N LYS A 237 3.23 21.73 19.74
CA LYS A 237 3.19 22.95 20.57
C LYS A 237 4.56 23.60 20.70
N LYS A 238 5.62 22.81 20.89
CA LYS A 238 6.99 23.32 20.95
C LYS A 238 7.39 23.99 19.63
N LYS A 239 7.09 23.37 18.49
CA LYS A 239 7.36 23.93 17.15
C LYS A 239 6.61 25.23 16.90
N LEU A 240 5.31 25.24 17.20
CA LEU A 240 4.46 26.42 17.09
C LEU A 240 4.98 27.60 17.94
N ALA A 241 5.47 27.32 19.16
CA ALA A 241 6.06 28.33 20.03
C ALA A 241 7.39 28.89 19.48
N LEU A 242 8.22 28.06 18.86
CA LEU A 242 9.47 28.50 18.21
C LEU A 242 9.18 29.41 17.00
N LEU A 243 8.17 29.07 16.20
CA LEU A 243 7.74 29.88 15.06
C LEU A 243 7.25 31.26 15.51
N GLY A 244 6.45 31.32 16.59
CA GLY A 244 6.01 32.59 17.18
C GLY A 244 7.14 33.48 17.70
N LYS A 245 8.27 32.89 18.14
CA LYS A 245 9.46 33.65 18.55
C LYS A 245 10.26 34.20 17.35
N ARG A 246 10.29 33.48 16.22
CA ARG A 246 10.94 33.94 14.98
C ARG A 246 10.21 35.13 14.36
N ALA A 247 8.87 35.14 14.37
CA ALA A 247 8.06 36.26 13.89
C ALA A 247 8.27 37.57 14.70
N GLY A 248 8.77 37.47 15.94
CA GLY A 248 9.03 38.60 16.82
C GLY A 248 10.39 39.27 16.65
N THR A 249 11.29 38.76 15.80
CA THR A 249 12.61 39.37 15.58
C THR A 249 12.62 40.19 14.27
N PRO A 250 13.07 41.46 14.29
CA PRO A 250 13.03 42.35 13.11
C PRO A 250 13.89 41.90 11.90
N GLN A 251 14.70 40.85 12.06
CA GLN A 251 15.67 40.39 11.06
C GLN A 251 15.10 39.33 10.10
N ALA A 252 13.86 38.86 10.32
CA ALA A 252 13.22 37.81 9.52
C ALA A 252 12.67 38.29 8.16
N ALA A 253 12.45 39.60 7.98
CA ALA A 253 11.81 40.13 6.77
C ALA A 253 12.71 40.19 5.52
N GLY A 254 14.01 39.88 5.64
CA GLY A 254 14.99 40.04 4.53
C GLY A 254 15.78 38.79 4.12
N ALA A 255 15.59 37.64 4.77
CA ALA A 255 16.50 36.49 4.63
C ALA A 255 15.82 35.24 4.05
N ALA A 256 15.04 35.41 2.99
CA ALA A 256 14.36 34.31 2.30
C ALA A 256 15.26 33.49 1.34
N GLN A 257 16.57 33.75 1.28
CA GLN A 257 17.46 33.14 0.28
C GLN A 257 18.63 32.30 0.81
N ASP A 258 18.96 32.34 2.10
CA ASP A 258 20.08 31.55 2.65
C ASP A 258 19.59 30.34 3.47
N ALA A 259 19.20 29.27 2.76
CA ALA A 259 18.83 27.98 3.33
C ALA A 259 19.99 27.28 4.09
N SER A 260 21.24 27.70 3.87
CA SER A 260 22.45 27.05 4.41
C SER A 260 22.73 27.35 5.89
N SER A 261 22.06 28.35 6.49
CA SER A 261 22.33 28.81 7.86
C SER A 261 21.35 28.29 8.93
N ARG A 262 20.28 27.59 8.54
CA ARG A 262 19.26 27.07 9.48
C ARG A 262 19.68 25.69 9.99
N GLY A 263 20.46 25.71 11.06
CA GLY A 263 21.00 24.52 11.72
C GLY A 263 19.92 23.55 12.22
N ASN A 264 20.15 22.27 11.87
CA ASN A 264 19.54 21.05 12.39
C ASN A 264 18.06 20.78 12.06
N ALA A 265 17.70 20.85 10.77
CA ALA A 265 16.41 20.38 10.26
C ALA A 265 16.14 18.89 10.58
N ALA A 266 17.17 18.05 10.72
CA ALA A 266 16.99 16.60 10.87
C ALA A 266 16.15 16.13 12.08
N GLY A 267 15.94 16.97 13.10
CA GLY A 267 15.13 16.65 14.29
C GLY A 267 13.66 17.11 14.22
N ASP A 268 13.22 17.67 13.09
CA ASP A 268 11.98 18.46 12.99
C ASP A 268 10.85 17.76 12.23
N ILE A 269 11.15 16.63 11.60
CA ILE A 269 10.23 15.86 10.78
C ILE A 269 10.13 14.42 11.31
N GLU A 270 8.92 13.90 11.43
CA GLU A 270 8.63 12.59 12.02
C GLU A 270 8.34 11.56 10.92
N VAL A 271 8.89 10.35 11.05
CA VAL A 271 8.71 9.26 10.07
C VAL A 271 7.48 8.42 10.39
N ASP A 272 7.27 8.15 11.67
CA ASP A 272 6.09 7.50 12.23
C ASP A 272 5.75 8.22 13.54
N GLY A 273 4.47 8.17 13.96
CA GLY A 273 4.09 8.60 15.30
C GLY A 273 4.94 7.89 16.37
N PRO A 274 5.04 8.41 17.60
CA PRO A 274 5.94 7.88 18.62
C PRO A 274 5.76 6.37 18.76
N SER A 275 6.89 5.65 18.63
CA SER A 275 6.97 4.19 18.73
C SER A 275 6.13 3.74 19.92
N ALA A 276 5.11 2.92 19.66
CA ALA A 276 4.31 2.31 20.70
C ALA A 276 5.28 1.67 21.71
N ALA A 277 5.32 2.22 22.92
CA ALA A 277 6.16 1.72 24.00
C ALA A 277 5.98 0.20 24.05
N GLN A 278 7.10 -0.54 23.95
CA GLN A 278 7.10 -1.98 24.18
C GLN A 278 6.34 -2.24 25.49
N PRO A 279 5.37 -3.17 25.52
CA PRO A 279 4.74 -3.53 26.78
C PRO A 279 5.85 -3.99 27.76
N PRO A 280 5.77 -3.61 29.04
CA PRO A 280 6.82 -3.95 30.00
C PRO A 280 7.03 -5.46 29.98
N ALA A 281 8.31 -5.86 29.88
CA ALA A 281 8.72 -7.25 29.97
C ALA A 281 8.00 -7.91 31.14
N THR A 282 7.21 -8.93 30.83
CA THR A 282 6.50 -9.74 31.82
C THR A 282 7.54 -10.25 32.81
N ALA A 283 7.45 -9.75 34.06
CA ALA A 283 8.16 -10.35 35.17
C ALA A 283 7.66 -11.80 35.30
N GLU A 284 8.56 -12.75 35.07
CA GLU A 284 8.31 -14.16 35.38
C GLU A 284 8.03 -14.29 36.90
N PRO A 285 6.99 -15.02 37.30
CA PRO A 285 6.75 -15.28 38.71
C PRO A 285 7.80 -16.28 39.23
N SER A 286 8.37 -15.93 40.38
CA SER A 286 9.28 -16.76 41.17
C SER A 286 8.60 -17.99 41.79
#